data_AF-A0A1A8K951-F1
#
_entry.id   AF-A0A1A8K951-F1
#
_cell.length_a   1.000
_cell.length_b   1.000
_cell.length_c   1.000
_cell.angle_alpha   90.00
_cell.angle_beta   90.00
_cell.angle_gamma   90.00
#
_symmetry.space_group_name_H-M   'P 1'
#
loop_
_entity.id
_entity.type
_entity.pdbx_description
1 polymer ?
#
loop_
_entity_poly.entity_id
_entity_poly.type
_entity_poly.pdbx_seq_one_letter_code
_entity_poly.pdbx_strand_id
1 'polypeptide(L)' 'YEQFSKNMKLGIHEDSQNRKKLSELLRYYTSASGDEMVSLKDYVSRMKDNQKHIYYITGETKDQVANSAFVERLRKS' A
#
# COMPACT_ATOMS: atom_id res chain seq x y z
N TYR A 1 10.22 -8.70 -6.62
CA TYR A 1 9.07 -7.80 -6.82
C TYR A 1 9.36 -6.76 -7.91
N GLU A 2 10.51 -6.08 -7.87
CA GLU A 2 10.88 -5.01 -8.80
C GLU A 2 10.68 -5.35 -10.29
N GLN A 3 11.08 -6.55 -10.72
CA GLN A 3 10.98 -6.97 -12.13
C GLN A 3 9.55 -7.28 -12.61
N PHE A 4 8.62 -7.64 -11.72
CA PHE A 4 7.30 -8.18 -12.09
C PHE A 4 6.12 -7.38 -11.53
N SER A 5 6.39 -6.34 -10.75
CA SER A 5 5.34 -5.51 -10.11
C SER A 5 4.39 -4.88 -11.13
N LYS A 6 4.89 -4.51 -12.32
CA LYS A 6 4.09 -4.00 -13.44
C LYS A 6 3.12 -5.05 -13.98
N ASN A 7 3.62 -6.26 -14.26
CA ASN A 7 2.81 -7.37 -14.76
C ASN A 7 1.73 -7.78 -13.76
N MET A 8 2.07 -7.77 -12.47
CA MET A 8 1.12 -8.11 -11.41
C MET A 8 -0.01 -7.08 -11.27
N LYS A 9 0.31 -5.78 -11.42
CA LYS A 9 -0.71 -4.71 -11.45
C LYS A 9 -1.63 -4.82 -12.68
N LEU A 10 -1.09 -5.19 -13.84
CA LEU A 10 -1.89 -5.45 -15.05
C LEU A 10 -2.83 -6.65 -14.84
N GLY A 11 -2.32 -7.76 -14.29
CA GLY A 11 -3.13 -8.93 -13.99
C GLY A 11 -4.30 -8.65 -13.04
N ILE A 12 -4.12 -7.75 -12.06
CA ILE A 12 -5.23 -7.31 -11.17
C ILE A 12 -6.34 -6.59 -11.95
N HIS A 13 -5.97 -5.83 -12.99
CA HIS A 13 -6.94 -5.08 -13.80
C HIS A 13 -7.72 -6.03 -14.71
N GLU A 14 -7.02 -6.93 -15.40
CA GLU A 14 -7.57 -7.77 -16.47
C GLU A 14 -8.19 -9.10 -15.97
N ASP A 15 -7.63 -9.70 -14.92
CA ASP A 15 -8.08 -10.98 -14.37
C ASP A 15 -8.94 -10.77 -13.12
N SER A 16 -10.23 -10.53 -13.33
CA SER A 16 -11.20 -10.32 -12.24
C SER A 16 -11.36 -11.56 -11.35
N GLN A 17 -11.18 -12.76 -11.90
CA GLN A 17 -11.33 -14.03 -11.18
C GLN A 17 -10.18 -14.26 -10.19
N ASN A 18 -8.95 -13.96 -10.58
CA ASN A 18 -7.77 -14.12 -9.73
C ASN A 18 -7.34 -12.84 -9.01
N ARG A 19 -8.03 -11.71 -9.24
CA ARG A 19 -7.75 -10.39 -8.64
C ARG A 19 -7.42 -10.44 -7.15
N LYS A 20 -8.19 -11.21 -6.37
CA LYS A 20 -7.98 -11.35 -4.92
C LYS A 20 -6.66 -12.05 -4.58
N LYS A 21 -6.31 -13.13 -5.29
CA LYS A 21 -5.03 -13.84 -5.08
C LYS A 21 -3.85 -12.97 -5.52
N LEU A 22 -3.99 -12.26 -6.64
CA LEU A 22 -2.97 -11.35 -7.13
C LEU A 22 -2.74 -10.16 -6.20
N SER A 23 -3.81 -9.65 -5.56
CA SER A 23 -3.66 -8.53 -4.63
C SER A 23 -2.91 -8.87 -3.35
N GLU A 24 -2.94 -10.14 -2.90
CA GLU A 24 -2.16 -10.63 -1.76
C GLU A 24 -0.63 -10.59 -2.01
N LEU A 25 -0.22 -10.62 -3.28
CA LEU A 25 1.18 -10.56 -3.67
C LEU A 25 1.70 -9.11 -3.74
N LEU A 26 0.83 -8.10 -3.74
CA LEU A 26 1.25 -6.71 -3.79
C LEU A 26 2.05 -6.32 -2.54
N ARG A 27 3.03 -5.45 -2.76
CA ARG A 27 3.94 -4.89 -1.75
C ARG A 27 4.01 -3.38 -1.92
N TYR A 28 3.98 -2.67 -0.79
CA TYR A 28 3.94 -1.21 -0.73
C TYR A 28 4.81 -0.68 0.40
N TYR A 29 5.40 0.50 0.20
CA TYR A 29 5.90 1.31 1.31
C TYR A 29 4.75 1.94 2.08
N THR A 30 4.85 2.02 3.40
CA THR A 30 3.85 2.67 4.26
C THR A 30 4.52 3.67 5.20
N SER A 31 3.73 4.55 5.81
CA SER A 31 4.20 5.53 6.79
C SER A 31 4.83 4.91 8.05
N ALA A 32 4.67 3.59 8.23
CA ALA A 32 5.15 2.81 9.37
C ALA A 32 6.03 1.62 8.95
N SER A 33 6.50 1.54 7.70
CA SER A 33 7.39 0.46 7.24
C SER A 33 8.84 0.88 6.99
N GLY A 34 9.17 2.17 7.18
CA GLY A 34 10.52 2.67 6.92
C GLY A 34 10.93 2.41 5.47
N ASP A 35 12.02 1.66 5.29
CA ASP A 35 12.57 1.30 3.98
C ASP A 35 12.19 -0.10 3.51
N GLU A 36 11.28 -0.78 4.22
CA GLU A 36 10.75 -2.07 3.82
C GLU A 36 9.39 -1.92 3.13
N MET A 37 9.16 -2.75 2.12
CA MET A 37 7.82 -2.91 1.54
C MET A 37 7.06 -4.02 2.26
N VAL A 38 5.81 -3.76 2.61
CA VAL A 38 4.94 -4.69 3.34
C VAL A 38 3.72 -5.10 2.50
N SER A 39 3.07 -6.20 2.87
CA SER A 39 1.82 -6.62 2.22
C SER A 39 0.61 -5.83 2.73
N LEU A 40 -0.51 -5.89 2.01
CA LEU A 40 -1.79 -5.37 2.51
C LEU A 40 -2.24 -6.08 3.79
N LYS A 41 -1.91 -7.38 3.95
CA LYS A 41 -2.24 -8.15 5.15
C LYS A 41 -1.49 -7.62 6.38
N ASP A 42 -0.21 -7.28 6.23
CA ASP A 42 0.61 -6.70 7.29
C ASP A 42 0.20 -5.25 7.63
N TYR A 43 -0.41 -4.54 6.67
CA TYR A 43 -1.07 -3.27 6.97
C TYR A 43 -2.32 -3.51 7.82
N VAL A 44 -3.20 -4.43 7.40
CA VAL A 44 -4.46 -4.70 8.12
C VAL A 44 -4.21 -5.18 9.54
N SER A 45 -3.20 -6.02 9.78
CA SER A 45 -2.86 -6.48 11.13
C SER A 45 -2.40 -5.38 12.08
N ARG A 46 -2.00 -4.22 11.55
CA ARG A 46 -1.56 -3.03 12.32
C ARG A 46 -2.60 -1.92 12.36
N MET A 47 -3.79 -2.13 11.77
CA MET A 47 -4.87 -1.15 11.82
C MET A 47 -5.32 -0.95 13.26
N LYS A 48 -5.50 0.30 13.66
CA LYS A 48 -6.10 0.65 14.96
C LYS A 48 -7.57 0.21 14.98
N ASP A 49 -8.12 -0.10 16.15
CA ASP A 49 -9.50 -0.58 16.30
C ASP A 49 -10.55 0.38 15.71
N ASN A 50 -10.28 1.69 15.74
CA ASN A 50 -11.17 2.71 15.18
C ASN A 50 -10.99 2.94 13.67
N GLN A 51 -10.02 2.29 13.03
CA GLN A 51 -9.71 2.46 11.62
C GLN A 51 -10.50 1.45 10.77
N LYS A 52 -11.46 1.93 9.98
CA LYS A 52 -12.33 1.08 9.14
C LYS A 52 -11.82 0.87 7.71
N HIS A 53 -10.84 1.65 7.28
CA HIS A 53 -10.38 1.69 5.88
C HIS A 53 -8.85 1.61 5.78
N ILE A 54 -8.38 1.09 4.65
CA ILE A 54 -6.97 1.18 4.25
C ILE A 54 -6.77 2.55 3.59
N TYR A 55 -5.83 3.34 4.11
CA TYR A 55 -5.47 4.64 3.55
C TYR A 55 -4.24 4.49 2.67
N TYR A 56 -4.28 5.14 1.51
CA TYR A 56 -3.15 5.21 0.59
C TYR A 56 -3.08 6.61 -0.04
N ILE A 57 -1.89 6.96 -0.52
CA ILE A 57 -1.63 8.20 -1.25
C ILE A 57 -0.78 7.88 -2.47
N THR A 58 -0.96 8.64 -3.54
CA THR A 58 -0.18 8.55 -4.77
C THR A 58 0.65 9.82 -4.94
N GLY A 59 1.80 9.69 -5.59
CA GLY A 59 2.71 10.78 -5.93
C GLY A 59 3.91 10.25 -6.71
N GLU A 60 4.78 11.14 -7.15
CA GLU A 60 5.87 10.78 -8.06
C GLU A 60 7.00 10.05 -7.35
N THR A 61 7.28 10.42 -6.09
CA THR A 61 8.34 9.80 -5.28
C THR A 61 7.87 9.51 -3.85
N LYS A 62 8.52 8.53 -3.19
CA LYS A 62 8.29 8.18 -1.78
C LYS A 62 8.47 9.39 -0.87
N ASP A 63 9.53 10.17 -1.09
CA ASP A 63 9.87 11.32 -0.24
C ASP A 63 8.84 12.44 -0.37
N GLN A 64 8.34 12.69 -1.60
CA GLN A 64 7.31 13.68 -1.82
C GLN A 64 6.02 13.33 -1.06
N VAL A 65 5.57 12.08 -1.15
CA VAL A 65 4.33 11.67 -0.47
C VAL A 65 4.52 11.56 1.05
N ALA A 66 5.71 11.19 1.53
CA ALA A 66 6.01 11.10 2.96
C ALA A 66 5.94 12.45 3.67
N ASN A 67 6.32 13.53 2.98
CA ASN A 67 6.28 14.91 3.50
C ASN A 67 4.98 15.65 3.19
N SER A 68 3.95 14.95 2.71
CA SER A 68 2.64 15.56 2.42
C SER A 68 1.88 15.88 3.72
N ALA A 69 1.25 17.06 3.78
CA ALA A 69 0.41 17.48 4.91
C ALA A 69 -0.73 16.47 5.23
N PHE A 70 -1.20 15.74 4.20
CA PHE A 70 -2.20 14.68 4.38
C PHE A 70 -1.67 13.50 5.20
N VAL A 71 -0.39 13.14 5.03
CA VAL A 71 0.26 12.04 5.76
C VAL A 71 0.57 12.47 7.19
N GLU A 72 0.99 13.72 7.42
CA GLU A 72 1.25 14.23 8.77
C GLU A 72 0.02 14.15 9.68
N ARG A 73 -1.16 14.52 9.16
CA ARG A 73 -2.41 14.45 9.91
C ARG A 73 -2.77 13.02 10.31
N LEU A 74 -2.55 12.06 9.42
CA LEU A 74 -2.82 10.64 9.67
C LEU A 74 -1.81 10.00 10.63
N ARG A 75 -0.54 10.44 10.67
CA ARG A 75 0.44 9.94 11.64
C ARG A 75 0.15 10.39 13.07
N LYS A 76 -0.49 11.55 13.25
CA LYS A 76 -0.86 12.11 14.57
C LYS A 76 -2.20 11.59 15.12
N SER A 77 -3.00 10.94 14.30
CA SER A 77 -4.31 10.35 14.66
C SER A 77 -4.11 8.89 15.08
#